data_AF-A0A6I1GGK3-F1
#
_entry.id   AF-A0A6I1GGK3-F1
#
_cell.length_a   1.000
_cell.length_b   1.000
_cell.length_c   1.000
_cell.angle_alpha   90.00
_cell.angle_beta   90.00
_cell.angle_gamma   90.00
#
_symmetry.space_group_name_H-M   'P 1'
#
loop_
_entity.id
_entity.type
_entity.pdbx_description
1 polymer ?
#
loop_
_entity_poly.entity_id
_entity_poly.type
_entity_poly.pdbx_seq_one_letter_code
_entity_poly.pdbx_strand_id
1 'polypeptide(L)'
;MSPYLPGHPPKQPTSFGPPLLQLTLGGALLGLAWWANEHAKAVAATDVWAYNALSAISVLAGILWLPFAVAALVVVMRNRRRRL
;
A
#
# COMPACT_ATOMS: atom_id res chain seq x y z
N MET A 1 16.51 -15.68 -17.06
CA MET A 1 17.55 -14.92 -17.78
C MET A 1 17.56 -13.51 -17.22
N SER A 2 18.65 -13.12 -16.56
CA SER A 2 18.82 -11.75 -16.07
C SER A 2 18.95 -10.82 -17.29
N PRO A 3 18.13 -9.77 -17.44
CA PRO A 3 18.20 -8.86 -18.60
C PRO A 3 19.39 -7.88 -18.52
N TYR A 4 20.36 -8.14 -17.65
CA TYR A 4 21.51 -7.27 -17.42
C TYR A 4 22.73 -7.82 -18.15
N LEU A 5 23.26 -7.02 -19.09
CA LEU A 5 24.57 -7.25 -19.69
C LEU A 5 25.64 -7.25 -18.58
N PRO A 6 26.61 -8.18 -18.58
CA PRO A 6 27.72 -8.18 -17.64
C PRO A 6 28.42 -6.81 -17.68
N GLY A 7 28.53 -6.15 -16.53
CA GLY A 7 29.22 -4.85 -16.40
C GLY A 7 28.32 -3.61 -16.44
N HIS A 8 27.03 -3.72 -16.82
CA HIS A 8 26.10 -2.60 -16.68
C HIS A 8 25.46 -2.56 -15.29
N PRO A 9 25.43 -1.39 -14.61
CA PRO A 9 24.79 -1.28 -13.31
C PRO A 9 23.30 -1.63 -13.45
N PRO A 10 22.71 -2.37 -12.49
CA PRO A 10 21.32 -2.81 -12.57
C PRO A 10 20.37 -1.62 -12.75
N LYS A 11 19.36 -1.76 -13.61
CA LYS A 11 18.41 -0.70 -13.93
C LYS A 11 17.63 -0.31 -12.66
N GLN A 12 18.02 0.82 -12.06
CA GLN A 12 17.37 1.32 -10.86
C GLN A 12 15.96 1.87 -11.20
N PRO A 13 14.90 1.48 -10.45
CA PRO A 13 13.56 2.02 -10.64
C PRO A 13 13.52 3.50 -10.25
N THR A 14 12.96 4.34 -11.12
CA THR A 14 12.88 5.81 -10.96
C THR A 14 11.47 6.38 -11.17
N SER A 15 10.48 5.54 -11.47
CA SER A 15 9.09 5.98 -11.65
C SER A 15 8.38 6.08 -10.30
N PHE A 16 7.70 7.20 -10.07
CA PHE A 16 6.84 7.40 -8.91
C PHE A 16 5.48 6.68 -9.02
N GLY A 17 5.07 6.24 -10.21
CA GLY A 17 3.76 5.63 -10.43
C GLY A 17 3.50 4.42 -9.53
N PRO A 18 4.36 3.38 -9.56
CA PRO A 18 4.18 2.20 -8.72
C PRO A 18 4.12 2.49 -7.21
N PRO A 19 5.05 3.26 -6.59
CA PRO A 19 4.96 3.53 -5.16
C PRO A 19 3.77 4.42 -4.79
N LEU A 20 3.37 5.38 -5.64
CA LEU A 20 2.16 6.17 -5.38
C LEU A 20 0.90 5.30 -5.41
N LEU A 21 0.78 4.39 -6.37
CA LEU A 21 -0.35 3.45 -6.41
C LEU A 21 -0.41 2.56 -5.15
N GLN A 22 0.75 2.11 -4.66
CA GLN A 22 0.81 1.32 -3.42
C GLN A 22 0.38 2.13 -2.20
N LEU A 23 0.75 3.40 -2.11
CA LEU A 23 0.31 4.30 -1.05
C LEU A 23 -1.20 4.57 -1.13
N THR A 24 -1.72 4.83 -2.33
CA THR A 24 -3.15 5.02 -2.56
C THR A 24 -3.95 3.77 -2.16
N LEU A 25 -3.46 2.58 -2.50
CA LEU A 25 -4.09 1.32 -2.10
C LEU A 25 -4.09 1.14 -0.57
N GLY A 26 -2.96 1.40 0.09
CA GLY A 26 -2.87 1.36 1.56
C GLY A 26 -3.83 2.35 2.22
N GLY A 27 -3.91 3.57 1.71
CA GLY A 27 -4.86 4.58 2.17
C GLY A 27 -6.32 4.17 1.94
N ALA A 28 -6.63 3.58 0.78
CA ALA A 28 -7.96 3.08 0.47
C ALA A 28 -8.40 1.95 1.41
N LEU A 29 -7.48 1.04 1.77
CA LEU A 29 -7.76 -0.02 2.74
C LEU A 29 -8.08 0.54 4.13
N LEU A 30 -7.33 1.54 4.59
CA LEU A 30 -7.62 2.22 5.86
C LEU A 30 -8.95 2.99 5.81
N GLY A 31 -9.23 3.65 4.69
CA GLY A 31 -10.51 4.33 4.47
C GLY A 31 -11.70 3.36 4.48
N LEU A 32 -11.55 2.22 3.82
CA LEU A 32 -12.55 1.15 3.83
C LEU A 32 -12.76 0.58 5.24
N ALA A 33 -11.68 0.42 5.99
CA ALA A 33 -11.75 -0.04 7.36
C ALA A 33 -12.51 0.92 8.28
N TRP A 34 -12.19 2.22 8.18
CA TRP A 34 -12.95 3.27 8.87
C TRP A 34 -14.43 3.19 8.49
N TRP A 35 -14.72 3.19 7.19
CA TRP A 35 -16.08 3.15 6.69
C TRP A 35 -16.85 1.93 7.22
N ALA A 36 -16.25 0.74 7.18
CA ALA A 36 -16.85 -0.48 7.69
C ALA A 36 -17.13 -0.41 9.19
N ASN A 37 -16.21 0.17 9.97
CA ASN A 37 -16.39 0.36 11.42
C ASN A 37 -17.55 1.32 11.75
N GLU A 38 -17.69 2.41 11.00
CA GLU A 38 -18.82 3.33 11.18
C GLU A 38 -20.14 2.69 10.74
N HIS A 39 -20.11 1.95 9.63
CA HIS A 39 -21.29 1.27 9.12
C HIS A 39 -21.79 0.19 10.09
N ALA A 40 -20.89 -0.54 10.75
CA ALA A 40 -21.23 -1.54 11.77
C ALA A 40 -22.11 -0.99 12.90
N LYS A 41 -22.05 0.31 13.20
CA LYS A 41 -22.88 0.95 14.24
C LYS A 41 -24.33 1.17 13.81
N ALA A 42 -24.60 1.17 12.50
CA ALA A 42 -25.91 1.48 11.91
C ALA A 42 -26.67 0.23 11.45
N VAL A 43 -26.06 -0.95 11.45
CA VAL A 43 -26.63 -2.19 10.91
C VAL A 43 -27.25 -3.05 12.02
N ALA A 44 -28.22 -3.89 11.66
CA ALA A 44 -28.80 -4.90 12.54
C ALA A 44 -27.73 -5.83 13.14
N ALA A 45 -27.92 -6.22 14.41
CA ALA A 45 -26.95 -6.99 15.20
C ALA A 45 -26.44 -8.28 14.53
N THR A 46 -27.26 -8.90 13.67
CA THR A 46 -26.91 -10.13 12.93
C THR A 46 -25.83 -9.93 11.87
N ASP A 47 -25.67 -8.72 11.34
CA ASP A 47 -24.71 -8.42 10.26
C ASP A 47 -23.51 -7.59 10.75
N VAL A 48 -23.57 -7.07 11.98
CA VAL A 48 -22.49 -6.28 12.61
C VAL A 48 -21.15 -7.01 12.59
N TRP A 49 -21.15 -8.33 12.80
CA TRP A 49 -19.92 -9.12 12.83
C TRP A 49 -19.17 -9.06 11.49
N ALA A 50 -19.88 -9.02 10.36
CA ALA A 50 -19.27 -9.01 9.04
C ALA A 50 -18.56 -7.68 8.77
N TYR A 51 -19.17 -6.56 9.14
CA TYR A 51 -18.57 -5.24 9.02
C TYR A 51 -17.39 -5.04 9.99
N ASN A 52 -17.48 -5.56 11.22
CA ASN A 52 -16.36 -5.56 12.15
C ASN A 52 -15.18 -6.40 11.66
N ALA A 53 -15.45 -7.58 11.09
CA ALA A 53 -14.42 -8.43 10.49
C ALA A 53 -13.76 -7.75 9.29
N LEU A 54 -14.56 -7.15 8.39
CA LEU A 54 -14.06 -6.38 7.25
C LEU A 54 -13.16 -5.23 7.72
N SER A 55 -13.62 -4.45 8.70
CA SER A 55 -12.83 -3.37 9.31
C SER A 55 -11.48 -3.89 9.82
N ALA A 56 -11.49 -4.91 10.67
CA ALA A 56 -10.27 -5.46 11.27
C ALA A 56 -9.27 -5.96 10.22
N ILE A 57 -9.74 -6.70 9.21
CA ILE A 57 -8.89 -7.23 8.13
C ILE A 57 -8.31 -6.08 7.31
N SER A 58 -9.13 -5.08 6.96
CA SER A 58 -8.69 -3.95 6.16
C SER A 58 -7.71 -3.03 6.90
N VAL A 59 -7.89 -2.81 8.22
CA VAL A 59 -6.90 -2.12 9.05
C VAL A 59 -5.58 -2.88 9.02
N LEU A 60 -5.61 -4.18 9.31
CA LEU A 60 -4.40 -5.00 9.39
C LEU A 60 -3.65 -5.05 8.05
N ALA A 61 -4.38 -5.25 6.95
CA ALA A 61 -3.81 -5.20 5.61
C ALA A 61 -3.19 -3.83 5.30
N GLY A 62 -3.91 -2.74 5.57
CA GLY A 62 -3.41 -1.38 5.34
C GLY A 62 -2.15 -1.05 6.13
N ILE A 63 -2.14 -1.36 7.44
CA ILE A 63 -0.99 -1.11 8.32
C ILE A 63 0.23 -1.94 7.91
N LEU A 64 0.04 -3.22 7.57
CA LEU A 64 1.14 -4.07 7.12
C LEU A 64 1.67 -3.64 5.75
N TRP A 65 0.81 -3.11 4.88
CA TRP A 65 1.19 -2.71 3.52
C TRP A 65 1.93 -1.38 3.44
N LEU A 66 1.54 -0.39 4.25
CA LEU A 66 2.07 0.97 4.20
C LEU A 66 3.61 1.07 4.33
N PRO A 67 4.29 0.33 5.23
CA PRO A 67 5.74 0.35 5.33
C PRO A 67 6.44 -0.03 4.01
N PHE A 68 5.92 -1.02 3.29
CA PHE A 68 6.47 -1.44 1.99
C PHE A 68 6.28 -0.37 0.93
N ALA A 69 5.10 0.25 0.89
CA ALA A 69 4.79 1.34 -0.04
C ALA A 69 5.71 2.56 0.19
N VAL A 70 5.91 2.94 1.46
CA VAL A 70 6.83 4.03 1.85
C VAL A 70 8.27 3.68 1.47
N ALA A 71 8.73 2.46 1.77
CA ALA A 71 10.07 2.02 1.41
C ALA A 71 10.31 2.09 -0.11
N ALA A 72 9.34 1.65 -0.91
CA ALA A 72 9.39 1.73 -2.37
C ALA A 72 9.51 3.19 -2.85
N LEU A 73 8.74 4.11 -2.26
CA LEU A 73 8.83 5.52 -2.58
C LEU A 73 10.21 6.10 -2.25
N VAL A 74 10.74 5.81 -1.06
CA VAL A 74 12.07 6.26 -0.62
C VAL A 74 13.17 5.75 -1.56
N VAL A 75 13.09 4.49 -1.99
CA VAL A 75 14.03 3.93 -2.97
C VAL A 75 13.97 4.69 -4.28
N VAL A 76 12.78 4.95 -4.82
CA VAL A 76 12.61 5.71 -6.07
C VAL A 76 13.14 7.13 -5.94
N MET A 77 12.88 7.81 -4.82
CA MET A 77 13.39 9.16 -4.55
C MET A 77 14.93 9.18 -4.51
N ARG A 78 15.53 8.21 -3.80
CA ARG A 78 17.00 8.06 -3.72
C ARG A 78 17.61 7.78 -5.10
N ASN A 79 17.01 6.90 -5.89
CA ASN A 79 17.48 6.56 -7.22
C ASN A 79 17.40 7.76 -8.19
N ARG A 80 16.35 8.59 -8.09
CA ARG A 80 16.27 9.84 -8.87
C ARG A 80 17.34 10.85 -8.48
N ARG A 81 17.57 11.06 -7.17
CA ARG A 81 18.62 11.98 -6.69
C ARG A 81 20.01 11.61 -7.16
N ARG A 82 20.31 10.32 -7.31
CA ARG A 82 21.61 9.83 -7.81
C ARG A 82 21.82 10.03 -9.32
N ARG A 83 20.76 10.37 -10.07
CA ARG A 83 20.82 10.56 -11.53
C ARG A 83 20.79 12.03 -11.96
N LEU A 84 20.53 12.94 -11.02
CA LEU A 84 20.65 14.40 -11.19
C LEU A 84 22.05 14.82 -10.78
#